data_AF-A0A5S4WCS2-F1
#
_entry.id   AF-A0A5S4WCS2-F1
#
_cell.length_a   1.000
_cell.length_b   1.000
_cell.length_c   1.000
_cell.angle_alpha   90.00
_cell.angle_beta   90.00
_cell.angle_gamma   90.00
#
_symmetry.space_group_name_H-M   'P 1'
#
loop_
_entity.id
_entity.type
_entity.pdbx_description
1 polymer ?
#
loop_
_entity_poly.entity_id
_entity_poly.type
_entity_poly.pdbx_seq_one_letter_code
_entity_poly.pdbx_strand_id
1 'polypeptide(L)' 'MSPSPTNKIALFIDGANLYATAKTLGFDIDYKRLLKEFQSRGTLLRAFYY' A
#
# COMPACT_ATOMS: atom_id res chain seq x y z
N MET A 1 28.30 -8.58 11.71
CA MET A 1 27.08 -7.74 11.59
C MET A 1 25.88 -8.67 11.49
N SER A 2 25.07 -8.72 12.54
CA SER A 2 23.74 -9.35 12.47
C SER A 2 22.92 -8.55 11.45
N PRO A 3 22.26 -9.18 10.45
CA PRO A 3 21.38 -8.43 9.57
C PRO A 3 20.26 -7.84 10.44
N SER A 4 20.18 -6.50 10.49
CA SER A 4 19.01 -5.82 11.04
C SER A 4 17.78 -6.34 10.30
N PRO A 5 16.69 -6.75 11.00
CA PRO A 5 15.50 -7.22 10.32
C PRO A 5 14.97 -6.09 9.45
N THR A 6 15.17 -6.20 8.14
CA THR A 6 14.54 -5.31 7.16
C THR A 6 13.06 -5.56 7.29
N ASN A 7 12.31 -4.55 7.75
CA ASN A 7 10.89 -4.68 7.99
C ASN A 7 10.20 -4.91 6.64
N LYS A 8 9.77 -6.15 6.38
CA LYS A 8 9.20 -6.58 5.10
C LYS A 8 7.71 -6.31 5.10
N ILE A 9 7.20 -5.65 4.07
CA ILE A 9 5.80 -5.24 3.96
C ILE A 9 5.17 -5.89 2.73
N ALA A 10 3.93 -6.36 2.87
CA ALA A 10 3.08 -6.82 1.78
C ALA A 10 1.71 -6.15 1.90
N LEU A 11 1.21 -5.58 0.81
CA LEU A 11 -0.10 -4.92 0.76
C LEU A 11 -1.11 -5.81 0.03
N PHE A 12 -2.29 -5.95 0.61
CA PHE A 12 -3.44 -6.64 0.02
C PHE A 12 -4.61 -5.68 0.14
N ILE A 13 -5.08 -5.19 -1.00
CA ILE A 13 -6.09 -4.14 -1.09
C ILE A 13 -7.33 -4.74 -1.74
N ASP A 14 -8.47 -4.63 -1.05
CA ASP A 14 -9.79 -4.85 -1.65
C ASP A 14 -10.14 -3.63 -2.51
N GLY A 15 -9.96 -3.76 -3.81
CA GLY A 15 -10.09 -2.70 -4.78
C GLY A 15 -11.53 -2.23 -4.95
N ALA A 16 -12.48 -3.17 -5.01
CA ALA A 16 -13.90 -2.85 -5.16
C ALA A 16 -14.40 -1.99 -3.99
N ASN A 17 -14.12 -2.40 -2.75
CA ASN A 17 -14.56 -1.67 -1.56
C ASN A 17 -13.80 -0.35 -1.40
N LEU A 18 -12.49 -0.34 -1.69
CA LEU A 18 -11.68 0.88 -1.61
C LEU A 18 -12.12 1.91 -2.66
N TYR A 19 -12.38 1.49 -3.90
CA TYR A 19 -12.87 2.35 -4.97
C TYR A 19 -14.27 2.90 -4.67
N ALA A 20 -15.20 2.05 -4.22
CA ALA A 20 -16.54 2.47 -3.84
C ALA A 20 -16.51 3.54 -2.72
N THR A 21 -15.61 3.36 -1.74
CA THR A 21 -15.42 4.30 -0.63
C THR A 21 -14.85 5.63 -1.12
N ALA A 22 -13.78 5.60 -1.93
CA ALA A 22 -13.16 6.81 -2.47
C ALA A 22 -14.13 7.61 -3.35
N LYS A 23 -14.90 6.92 -4.19
CA LYS A 23 -15.98 7.51 -4.99
C LYS A 23 -17.06 8.17 -4.12
N THR A 24 -17.47 7.52 -3.03
CA THR A 24 -18.46 8.06 -2.09
C THR A 24 -17.94 9.33 -1.40
N LEU A 25 -16.64 9.36 -1.09
CA LEU A 25 -15.98 10.51 -0.46
C LEU A 25 -15.52 11.58 -1.46
N GLY A 26 -15.72 11.36 -2.76
CA GLY A 26 -15.44 12.34 -3.81
C GLY A 26 -13.95 12.56 -4.09
N PHE A 27 -13.11 11.54 -3.88
CA PHE A 27 -11.68 11.63 -4.22
C PHE A 27 -11.17 10.41 -4.99
N ASP A 28 -10.09 10.62 -5.75
CA ASP A 28 -9.34 9.57 -6.41
C ASP A 28 -8.15 9.13 -5.56
N ILE A 29 -7.79 7.85 -5.69
CA ILE A 29 -6.69 7.27 -4.92
C ILE A 29 -5.38 7.43 -5.69
N ASP A 30 -4.43 8.15 -5.08
CA ASP A 30 -3.05 8.17 -5.56
C ASP A 30 -2.29 6.93 -5.07
N TYR A 31 -2.34 5.87 -5.87
CA TYR A 31 -1.62 4.64 -5.58
C TYR A 31 -0.09 4.82 -5.59
N LYS A 32 0.46 5.79 -6.32
CA LYS A 32 1.91 6.04 -6.32
C LYS A 32 2.35 6.58 -4.96
N ARG A 33 1.59 7.54 -4.42
CA ARG A 33 1.83 8.08 -3.08
C ARG A 33 1.63 7.01 -2.00
N LEU A 34 0.61 6.17 -2.14
CA LEU A 34 0.37 5.03 -1.24
C LEU A 34 1.57 4.08 -1.21
N LEU A 35 2.06 3.65 -2.37
CA LEU A 35 3.22 2.74 -2.45
C LEU A 35 4.47 3.38 -1.83
N LYS A 36 4.73 4.66 -2.13
CA LYS A 36 5.88 5.41 -1.58
C LYS A 36 5.83 5.50 -0.06
N GLU A 37 4.64 5.66 0.51
CA GLU A 37 4.45 5.70 1.96
C GLU A 37 4.82 4.37 2.62
N PHE A 38 4.48 3.23 2.02
CA PHE A 38 4.86 1.93 2.58
C PHE A 38 6.33 1.59 2.32
N GLN A 39 6.89 2.00 1.19
CA GLN A 39 8.32 1.87 0.92
C GLN A 39 9.19 2.70 1.88
N SER A 40 8.69 3.82 2.41
CA SER A 40 9.42 4.61 3.41
C SER A 40 9.50 3.93 4.78
N ARG A 41 8.58 2.98 5.06
CA ARG A 41 8.45 2.27 6.35
C ARG A 41 9.18 0.92 6.37
N GLY A 42 9.60 0.42 5.22
CA GLY A 42 10.26 -0.88 5.10
C GLY A 42 10.38 -1.35 3.65
N THR A 43 10.85 -2.57 3.46
CA THR A 43 10.96 -3.19 2.14
C THR A 43 9.59 -3.70 1.71
N LEU A 44 8.90 -2.94 0.86
CA LEU A 44 7.66 -3.37 0.22
C LEU A 44 7.96 -4.47 -0.80
N LEU A 45 7.59 -5.71 -0.48
CA LEU A 45 7.84 -6.88 -1.33
C LEU A 45 6.79 -7.06 -2.43
N ARG A 46 5.54 -6.71 -2.11
CA ARG A 46 4.39 -6.94 -2.98
C ARG A 46 3.23 -6.02 -2.61
N ALA A 47 2.47 -5.63 -3.61
CA ALA A 47 1.18 -4.97 -3.44
C ALA A 47 0.20 -5.60 -4.41
N PHE A 48 -0.90 -6.13 -3.88
CA PHE A 48 -1.98 -6.71 -4.67
C PHE A 48 -3.24 -5.90 -4.49
N TYR A 49 -3.92 -5.66 -5.60
CA TYR A 49 -5.19 -4.96 -5.70
C TYR A 49 -6.18 -5.95 -6.31
N TYR A 50 -7.20 -6.32 -5.52
CA TYR A 50 -8.19 -7.34 -5.87
C TYR A 50 -9.52 -6.73 -6.28
#